data_AF-A0A536GJG2-F1
#
_entry.id   AF-A0A536GJG2-F1
#
_cell.length_a   1.000
_cell.length_b   1.000
_cell.length_c   1.000
_cell.angle_alpha   90.00
_cell.angle_beta   90.00
_cell.angle_gamma   90.00
#
_symmetry.space_group_name_H-M   'P 1'
#
loop_
_entity.id
_entity.type
_entity.pdbx_description
1 polymer ?
#
loop_
_entity_poly.entity_id
_entity_poly.type
_entity_poly.pdbx_seq_one_letter_code
_entity_poly.pdbx_strand_id
1 'polypeptide(L)' 'MSAPADPPQPEAPRPWLERIGLAAVAAVMSLLFAGVAVAAGSGGEWILAAMSAVGAFMTIAVGLATLVRG' A
#
# COMPACT_ATOMS: atom_id res chain seq x y z
N MET A 1 -40.21 -15.54 2.88
CA MET A 1 -39.86 -15.26 1.47
C MET A 1 -38.65 -14.34 1.50
N SER A 2 -37.46 -14.85 1.23
CA SER A 2 -36.23 -14.04 1.21
C SER A 2 -36.25 -13.12 0.00
N ALA A 3 -35.94 -11.84 0.18
CA ALA A 3 -35.87 -10.88 -0.93
C ALA A 3 -34.83 -11.32 -1.98
N PRO A 4 -35.07 -11.11 -3.28
CA PRO A 4 -34.05 -11.36 -4.29
C PRO A 4 -32.83 -10.47 -4.02
N ALA A 5 -31.63 -11.08 -3.99
CA ALA A 5 -30.39 -10.33 -3.89
C ALA A 5 -30.23 -9.47 -5.15
N ASP A 6 -30.07 -8.16 -4.97
CA ASP A 6 -29.76 -7.25 -6.07
C ASP A 6 -28.50 -7.73 -6.81
N PRO A 7 -28.48 -7.71 -8.15
CA PRO A 7 -27.29 -8.05 -8.91
C PRO A 7 -26.16 -7.07 -8.57
N PRO A 8 -24.90 -7.54 -8.48
CA PRO A 8 -23.77 -6.65 -8.21
C PRO A 8 -23.69 -5.57 -9.29
N GLN A 9 -23.89 -4.31 -8.91
CA GLN A 9 -23.73 -3.20 -9.84
C GLN A 9 -22.24 -3.03 -10.17
N PRO A 10 -21.90 -2.73 -11.44
CA PRO A 10 -20.52 -2.42 -11.82
C PRO A 10 -19.96 -1.28 -10.97
N GLU A 11 -18.85 -1.52 -10.26
CA GLU A 11 -18.16 -0.48 -9.50
C GLU A 11 -17.76 0.65 -10.44
N ALA A 12 -18.19 1.88 -10.16
CA ALA A 12 -17.83 3.04 -10.95
C ALA A 12 -16.29 3.22 -10.96
N PRO A 13 -15.67 3.60 -12.10
CA PRO A 13 -14.24 3.81 -12.18
C PRO A 13 -13.77 4.81 -11.10
N ARG A 14 -12.81 4.42 -10.25
CA ARG A 14 -12.31 5.30 -9.18
C ARG A 14 -11.73 6.59 -9.78
N PRO A 15 -12.10 7.79 -9.32
CA PRO A 15 -11.58 9.06 -9.83
C PRO A 15 -10.06 9.19 -9.64
N TRP A 16 -9.39 9.87 -10.58
CA TRP A 16 -7.93 10.03 -10.62
C TRP A 16 -7.34 10.67 -9.36
N LEU A 17 -8.08 11.56 -8.71
CA LEU A 17 -7.65 12.23 -7.48
C LEU A 17 -7.49 11.25 -6.30
N GLU A 18 -8.43 10.31 -6.13
CA GLU A 18 -8.31 9.27 -5.08
C GLU A 18 -7.10 8.37 -5.33
N ARG A 19 -6.77 8.08 -6.59
CA ARG A 19 -5.61 7.24 -6.94
C ARG A 19 -4.28 7.91 -6.56
N ILE A 20 -4.14 9.18 -6.91
CA ILE A 20 -2.96 9.97 -6.54
C ILE A 20 -2.86 10.11 -5.01
N GLY A 21 -3.99 10.32 -4.33
CA GLY A 21 -4.05 10.36 -2.87
C GLY A 21 -3.57 9.05 -2.24
N LEU A 22 -4.06 7.90 -2.72
CA LEU A 22 -3.63 6.59 -2.22
C LEU A 22 -2.15 6.30 -2.54
N ALA A 23 -1.67 6.68 -3.73
CA ALA A 23 -0.27 6.54 -4.11
C ALA A 23 0.65 7.42 -3.23
N ALA A 24 0.22 8.64 -2.88
CA ALA A 24 0.95 9.52 -1.97
C ALA A 24 1.05 8.94 -0.56
N VAL A 25 -0.04 8.38 -0.02
CA VAL A 25 -0.02 7.70 1.29
C VAL A 25 0.92 6.49 1.26
N ALA A 26 0.87 5.68 0.20
CA ALA A 26 1.78 4.55 0.03
C ALA A 26 3.25 5.01 -0.02
N ALA A 27 3.54 6.13 -0.68
CA ALA A 27 4.89 6.69 -0.71
C ALA A 27 5.38 7.12 0.69
N VAL A 28 4.53 7.79 1.48
CA VAL A 28 4.87 8.18 2.86
C VAL A 28 5.11 6.95 3.74
N MET A 29 4.20 5.97 3.70
CA MET A 29 4.35 4.73 4.48
C MET A 29 5.61 3.94 4.09
N SER A 30 5.90 3.86 2.80
CA SER A 30 7.13 3.24 2.31
C SER A 30 8.38 3.93 2.86
N LEU A 31 8.40 5.27 2.87
CA LEU A 31 9.53 6.04 3.40
C LEU A 31 9.72 5.79 4.90
N LEU A 32 8.64 5.69 5.67
CA LEU A 32 8.71 5.36 7.09
C LEU A 32 9.28 3.95 7.31
N PHE A 33 8.80 2.95 6.57
CA PHE A 33 9.29 1.58 6.68
C PHE A 33 10.77 1.48 6.27
N ALA A 34 11.17 2.18 5.22
CA ALA A 34 12.58 2.25 4.80
C ALA A 34 13.45 2.92 5.88
N GLY A 35 12.95 3.99 6.51
CA GLY A 35 13.62 4.65 7.63
C GLY A 35 13.83 3.70 8.82
N VAL A 36 12.80 2.92 9.19
CA VAL A 36 12.90 1.88 10.23
C VAL A 36 13.91 0.82 9.85
N ALA A 37 13.91 0.37 8.58
CA ALA A 37 14.85 -0.64 8.11
C ALA A 37 16.31 -0.18 8.25
N VAL A 38 16.59 1.07 7.87
CA VAL A 38 17.92 1.67 8.01
C VAL A 38 18.29 1.82 9.48
N ALA A 39 17.38 2.32 10.32
CA ALA A 39 17.63 2.50 11.76
C ALA A 39 17.91 1.16 12.46
N ALA A 40 17.04 0.17 12.29
CA ALA A 40 17.18 -1.16 12.87
C ALA A 40 18.44 -1.89 12.35
N GLY A 41 18.76 -1.74 11.06
CA GLY A 41 19.98 -2.30 10.48
C GLY A 41 21.24 -1.71 11.10
N SER A 42 21.24 -0.39 11.34
CA SER A 42 22.36 0.29 12.02
C SER A 42 22.45 -0.05 13.51
N GLY A 43 21.34 -0.42 14.16
CA GLY A 43 21.28 -0.84 15.56
C GLY A 43 21.63 -2.31 15.81
N GLY A 44 21.82 -3.12 14.76
CA GLY A 44 22.12 -4.55 14.85
C GLY A 44 20.90 -5.48 14.89
N GLU A 45 19.70 -4.92 14.75
CA GLU A 45 18.42 -5.64 14.80
C GLU A 45 18.03 -6.14 13.39
N TRP A 46 18.82 -7.06 12.85
CA TRP A 46 18.70 -7.49 11.45
C TRP A 46 17.35 -8.09 11.07
N ILE A 47 16.67 -8.76 12.00
CA ILE A 47 15.33 -9.32 11.76
C ILE A 47 14.30 -8.21 11.55
N LEU A 48 14.31 -7.19 12.41
CA LEU A 48 13.42 -6.05 12.30
C LEU A 48 13.72 -5.24 11.04
N ALA A 49 15.00 -5.08 10.71
CA ALA A 49 15.45 -4.44 9.47
C ALA A 49 14.92 -5.17 8.22
N ALA A 50 15.02 -6.49 8.19
CA ALA A 50 14.51 -7.29 7.07
C ALA A 50 12.98 -7.21 6.95
N MET A 51 12.25 -7.34 8.06
CA MET A 51 10.79 -7.26 8.07
C MET A 51 10.28 -5.90 7.60
N SER A 52 10.89 -4.81 8.08
CA SER A 52 10.55 -3.45 7.66
C SER A 52 10.93 -3.20 6.20
N ALA A 53 12.06 -3.70 5.72
CA ALA A 53 12.43 -3.61 4.29
C ALA A 53 11.41 -4.32 3.39
N VAL A 54 10.95 -5.53 3.77
CA VAL A 54 9.90 -6.26 3.05
C VAL A 54 8.59 -5.48 3.05
N GLY A 55 8.20 -4.91 4.20
CA GLY A 55 7.01 -4.07 4.29
C GLY A 55 7.09 -2.80 3.42
N ALA A 56 8.27 -2.16 3.35
CA ALA A 56 8.51 -1.04 2.46
C ALA A 56 8.32 -1.43 1.00
N PHE A 57 8.90 -2.56 0.59
CA PHE A 57 8.80 -3.08 -0.77
C PHE A 57 7.35 -3.39 -1.17
N MET A 58 6.60 -4.08 -0.30
CA MET A 58 5.19 -4.40 -0.55
C MET A 58 4.33 -3.13 -0.68
N THR A 59 4.61 -2.12 0.15
CA THR A 59 3.90 -0.84 0.10
C THR A 59 4.16 -0.09 -1.21
N ILE A 60 5.42 -0.06 -1.68
CA ILE A 60 5.78 0.52 -2.99
C ILE A 60 5.04 -0.22 -4.11
N ALA A 61 5.08 -1.55 -4.10
CA ALA A 61 4.44 -2.37 -5.11
C ALA A 61 2.93 -2.10 -5.20
N VAL A 62 2.24 -2.00 -4.05
CA VAL A 62 0.81 -1.64 -3.99
C VAL A 62 0.56 -0.21 -4.46
N GLY A 63 1.38 0.76 -4.06
CA GLY A 63 1.25 2.15 -4.50
C GLY A 63 1.39 2.28 -6.02
N LEU A 64 2.38 1.61 -6.61
CA LEU A 64 2.57 1.54 -8.06
C LEU A 64 1.42 0.83 -8.76
N ALA A 65 0.96 -0.31 -8.23
CA ALA A 65 -0.19 -1.02 -8.77
C ALA A 65 -1.46 -0.15 -8.76
N THR A 66 -1.67 0.65 -7.71
CA THR A 66 -2.79 1.60 -7.60
C THR A 66 -2.69 2.71 -8.66
N LEU A 67 -1.48 3.14 -9.00
CA LEU A 67 -1.24 4.17 -10.00
C LEU A 67 -1.38 3.65 -11.45
N VAL A 68 -1.00 2.39 -11.69
CA VAL A 68 -1.00 1.77 -13.03
C VAL A 68 -2.33 1.08 -13.38
N ARG A 69 -2.98 0.41 -12.41
CA ARG A 69 -4.29 -0.26 -12.60
C ARG A 69 -5.47 0.66 -12.32
N GLY A 70 -5.19 1.86 -11.82
CA GLY A 70 -6.15 2.94 -11.80
C GLY A 70 -6.56 3.29 -13.22
#